data_AF-V8ANY6-F1
#
_entry.id   AF-V8ANY6-F1
#
_cell.length_a   1.000
_cell.length_b   1.000
_cell.length_c   1.000
_cell.angle_alpha   90.00
_cell.angle_beta   90.00
_cell.angle_gamma   90.00
#
_symmetry.space_group_name_H-M   'P 1'
#
loop_
_entity.id
_entity.type
_entity.pdbx_description
1 polymer ?
#
loop_
_entity_poly.entity_id
_entity_poly.type
_entity_poly.pdbx_seq_one_letter_code
_entity_poly.pdbx_strand_id
1 'polypeptide(L)'
;MYEKFIAEANLNPDNFSDAWAFGNNPQMADELLELVLEGKKRATASALSLYGPDDFLPAVDGRYEILLDGKGTPRAAIQTSKVYITKFNKVTEDHAFYEGEGDRSLAYWRQVHEAFFRDLDCYTPDMDIVCEEFEVLYKRS
;
A
#
# COMPACT_ATOMS: atom_id res chain seq x y z
N MET A 1 10.41 1.09 -18.43
CA MET A 1 9.99 -0.31 -18.14
C MET A 1 8.46 -0.46 -18.12
N TYR A 2 7.68 0.55 -17.71
CA TYR A 2 6.21 0.48 -17.63
C TYR A 2 5.44 1.24 -18.72
N GLU A 3 6.12 1.81 -19.72
CA GLU A 3 5.51 2.62 -20.80
C GLU A 3 4.33 1.93 -21.49
N LYS A 4 4.44 0.62 -21.76
CA LYS A 4 3.33 -0.15 -22.34
C LYS A 4 2.11 -0.21 -21.43
N PHE A 5 2.32 -0.39 -20.12
CA PHE A 5 1.25 -0.40 -19.13
C PHE A 5 0.62 0.99 -19.00
N ILE A 6 1.44 2.04 -18.92
CA ILE A 6 1.00 3.43 -18.83
C ILE A 6 0.17 3.83 -20.06
N ALA A 7 0.64 3.45 -21.25
CA ALA A 7 -0.09 3.69 -22.51
C ALA A 7 -1.41 2.91 -22.56
N GLU A 8 -1.43 1.64 -22.14
CA GLU A 8 -2.66 0.84 -22.06
C GLU A 8 -3.69 1.43 -21.08
N ALA A 9 -3.20 1.93 -19.94
CA ALA A 9 -4.02 2.59 -18.93
C ALA A 9 -4.48 4.01 -19.33
N ASN A 10 -3.98 4.54 -20.46
CA ASN A 10 -4.20 5.92 -20.90
C ASN A 10 -3.83 6.97 -19.82
N LEU A 11 -2.73 6.73 -19.10
CA LEU A 11 -2.21 7.62 -18.05
C LEU A 11 -1.07 8.50 -18.57
N ASN A 12 -0.90 9.68 -17.96
CA ASN A 12 0.18 10.59 -18.32
C ASN A 12 1.52 10.10 -17.72
N PRO A 13 2.54 9.74 -18.54
CA PRO A 13 3.82 9.26 -18.04
C PRO A 13 4.56 10.26 -17.13
N ASP A 14 4.32 11.57 -17.26
CA ASP A 14 4.95 12.58 -16.42
C ASP A 14 4.46 12.52 -14.95
N ASN A 15 3.30 11.91 -14.73
CA ASN A 15 2.70 11.70 -13.40
C ASN A 15 3.09 10.34 -12.78
N PHE A 16 3.87 9.51 -13.46
CA PHE A 16 4.34 8.24 -12.92
C PHE A 16 5.35 8.48 -11.79
N SER A 17 5.08 7.97 -10.59
CA SER A 17 5.97 8.08 -9.43
C SER A 17 6.90 6.88 -9.32
N ASP A 18 6.34 5.71 -8.98
CA ASP A 18 7.11 4.50 -8.72
C ASP A 18 6.29 3.24 -9.04
N ALA A 19 6.94 2.07 -9.02
CA ALA A 19 6.29 0.78 -9.17
C ALA A 19 6.80 -0.23 -8.14
N TRP A 20 5.89 -0.80 -7.36
CA TRP A 20 6.21 -1.65 -6.21
C TRP A 20 5.16 -2.75 -6.00
N ALA A 21 5.49 -3.72 -5.15
CA ALA A 21 4.62 -4.83 -4.79
C ALA A 21 4.33 -4.81 -3.28
N PHE A 22 3.13 -5.22 -2.88
CA PHE A 22 2.78 -5.31 -1.46
C PHE A 22 3.53 -6.44 -0.73
N GLY A 23 3.64 -6.29 0.58
CA GLY A 23 4.22 -7.31 1.47
C GLY A 23 5.72 -7.50 1.26
N ASN A 24 6.27 -8.56 1.85
CA ASN A 24 7.72 -8.84 1.83
C ASN A 24 8.10 -10.09 1.02
N ASN A 25 7.13 -10.74 0.36
CA ASN A 25 7.37 -11.91 -0.48
C ASN A 25 6.35 -12.02 -1.64
N PRO A 26 6.66 -12.81 -2.68
CA PRO A 26 5.79 -12.94 -3.86
C PRO A 26 4.36 -13.38 -3.59
N GLN A 27 4.14 -14.26 -2.61
CA GLN A 27 2.81 -14.76 -2.31
C GLN A 27 1.95 -13.65 -1.69
N MET A 28 2.50 -12.91 -0.72
CA MET A 28 1.80 -11.76 -0.14
C MET A 28 1.51 -10.69 -1.19
N ALA A 29 2.45 -10.44 -2.10
CA ALA A 29 2.25 -9.49 -3.20
C ALA A 29 1.03 -9.86 -4.05
N ASP A 30 0.91 -11.14 -4.45
CA ASP A 30 -0.23 -11.63 -5.22
C ASP A 30 -1.54 -11.54 -4.42
N GLU A 31 -1.55 -11.99 -3.16
CA GLU A 31 -2.74 -11.99 -2.30
C GLU A 31 -3.28 -10.58 -2.02
N LEU A 32 -2.39 -9.63 -1.71
CA LEU A 32 -2.76 -8.25 -1.38
C LEU A 32 -3.14 -7.45 -2.63
N LEU A 33 -2.48 -7.69 -3.76
CA LEU A 33 -2.86 -7.11 -5.04
C LEU A 33 -4.26 -7.56 -5.47
N GLU A 34 -4.60 -8.84 -5.29
CA GLU A 34 -5.94 -9.33 -5.65
C GLU A 34 -7.03 -8.58 -4.87
N LEU A 35 -6.81 -8.26 -3.59
CA LEU A 35 -7.74 -7.43 -2.81
C LEU A 35 -7.91 -6.02 -3.40
N VAL A 36 -6.87 -5.44 -3.99
CA VAL A 36 -6.96 -4.15 -4.70
C VAL A 36 -7.77 -4.30 -6.00
N LEU A 37 -7.50 -5.37 -6.77
CA LEU A 37 -8.22 -5.66 -8.00
C LEU A 37 -9.71 -5.89 -7.76
N GLU A 38 -10.07 -6.58 -6.67
CA GLU A 38 -11.45 -6.76 -6.20
C GLU A 38 -12.07 -5.47 -5.61
N GLY A 39 -11.25 -4.45 -5.33
CA GLY A 39 -11.69 -3.18 -4.74
C GLY A 39 -11.95 -3.23 -3.23
N LYS A 40 -11.49 -4.29 -2.55
CA LYS A 40 -11.56 -4.42 -1.08
C LYS A 40 -10.46 -3.63 -0.39
N LYS A 41 -9.23 -3.71 -0.90
CA LYS A 41 -8.06 -2.97 -0.38
C LYS A 41 -7.95 -1.63 -1.08
N ARG A 42 -8.06 -0.56 -0.29
CA ARG A 42 -7.99 0.86 -0.68
C ARG A 42 -7.09 1.67 0.27
N ALA A 43 -6.40 0.99 1.17
CA ALA A 43 -5.48 1.60 2.12
C ALA A 43 -4.28 0.68 2.37
N THR A 44 -3.19 1.27 2.84
CA THR A 44 -1.98 0.58 3.26
C THR A 44 -1.30 1.32 4.41
N ALA A 45 -0.42 0.62 5.11
CA ALA A 45 0.32 1.15 6.25
C ALA A 45 1.79 0.73 6.20
N SER A 46 2.67 1.65 6.58
CA SER A 46 4.11 1.41 6.73
C SER A 46 4.62 1.99 8.05
N ALA A 47 5.73 1.44 8.55
CA ALA A 47 6.36 1.97 9.76
C ALA A 47 7.16 3.23 9.43
N LEU A 48 6.93 4.33 10.15
CA LEU A 48 7.66 5.59 9.93
C LEU A 48 9.18 5.41 10.10
N SER A 49 9.61 4.49 10.96
CA SER A 49 11.02 4.19 11.21
C SER A 49 11.75 3.54 10.02
N LEU A 50 11.02 3.07 9.00
CA LEU A 50 11.62 2.50 7.78
C LEU A 50 12.05 3.57 6.78
N TYR A 51 11.63 4.83 6.98
CA TYR A 51 12.04 5.96 6.16
C TYR A 51 13.32 6.59 6.73
N GLY A 52 14.36 6.62 5.91
CA GLY A 52 15.61 7.31 6.20
C GLY A 52 15.45 8.84 6.19
N PRO A 53 16.50 9.58 6.62
CA PRO A 53 16.47 11.04 6.69
C PRO A 53 16.28 11.73 5.33
N ASP A 54 16.67 11.05 4.24
CA ASP A 54 16.58 11.56 2.88
C ASP A 54 15.41 10.92 2.09
N ASP A 55 14.64 10.02 2.71
CA ASP A 55 13.50 9.37 2.07
C ASP A 55 12.28 10.29 2.11
N PHE A 56 11.55 10.33 1.01
CA PHE A 56 10.28 11.05 0.95
C PHE A 56 9.17 10.19 1.55
N LEU A 57 8.40 10.77 2.45
CA LEU A 57 7.14 10.18 2.86
C LEU A 57 6.15 10.22 1.70
N PRO A 58 5.23 9.24 1.64
CA PRO A 58 4.10 9.31 0.73
C PRO A 58 3.33 10.63 0.87
N ALA A 59 2.83 11.15 -0.24
CA ALA A 59 2.15 12.43 -0.27
C ALA A 59 1.00 12.43 -1.28
N VAL A 60 0.01 13.28 -1.05
CA VAL A 60 -1.06 13.56 -2.01
C VAL A 60 -0.57 14.61 -3.00
N ASP A 61 0.17 14.18 -4.00
CA ASP A 61 0.85 15.06 -4.97
C ASP A 61 0.28 14.96 -6.40
N GLY A 62 -0.75 14.13 -6.60
CA GLY A 62 -1.39 13.92 -7.89
C GLY A 62 -0.60 13.01 -8.85
N ARG A 63 0.50 12.41 -8.40
CA ARG A 63 1.20 11.33 -9.11
C ARG A 63 0.47 10.00 -8.89
N TYR A 64 0.88 8.98 -9.63
CA TYR A 64 0.37 7.63 -9.46
C TYR A 64 1.51 6.62 -9.39
N GLU A 65 1.23 5.51 -8.75
CA GLU A 65 2.14 4.38 -8.60
C GLU A 65 1.57 3.16 -9.31
N ILE A 66 2.44 2.23 -9.70
CA ILE A 66 2.05 0.99 -10.35
C ILE A 66 2.25 -0.16 -9.36
N LEU A 67 1.18 -0.91 -9.10
CA LEU A 67 1.23 -2.11 -8.30
C LEU A 67 1.63 -3.31 -9.16
N LEU A 68 2.64 -4.03 -8.67
CA LEU A 68 3.20 -5.22 -9.27
C LEU A 68 2.69 -6.48 -8.55
N ASP A 69 2.58 -7.57 -9.31
CA ASP A 69 2.36 -8.91 -8.75
C ASP A 69 3.66 -9.51 -8.19
N GLY A 70 3.59 -10.70 -7.60
CA GLY A 70 4.73 -11.41 -7.02
C GLY A 70 5.82 -11.81 -8.02
N LYS A 71 5.55 -11.66 -9.32
CA LYS A 71 6.52 -11.88 -10.41
C LYS A 71 7.08 -10.57 -10.97
N GLY A 72 6.70 -9.42 -10.40
CA GLY A 72 7.11 -8.09 -10.87
C GLY A 72 6.35 -7.60 -12.09
N THR A 73 5.18 -8.19 -12.40
CA THR A 73 4.35 -7.78 -13.54
C THR A 73 3.38 -6.69 -13.10
N PRO A 74 3.23 -5.57 -13.85
CA PRO A 74 2.31 -4.51 -13.49
C PRO A 74 0.85 -4.90 -13.73
N ARG A 75 0.01 -4.68 -12.70
CA ARG A 75 -1.39 -5.12 -12.67
C ARG A 75 -2.39 -4.02 -12.31
N ALA A 76 -1.99 -3.00 -11.56
CA ALA A 76 -2.87 -1.86 -11.28
C ALA A 76 -2.08 -0.54 -11.22
N ALA A 77 -2.76 0.58 -11.47
CA ALA A 77 -2.26 1.91 -11.15
C ALA A 77 -3.12 2.49 -10.02
N ILE A 78 -2.47 3.05 -9.00
CA ILE A 78 -3.13 3.68 -7.86
C ILE A 78 -2.64 5.12 -7.69
N GLN A 79 -3.47 5.94 -7.08
CA GLN A 79 -3.11 7.30 -6.69
C GLN A 79 -3.50 7.52 -5.23
N THR A 80 -2.53 7.92 -4.43
CA THR A 80 -2.72 8.25 -3.02
C THR A 80 -3.66 9.44 -2.90
N SER A 81 -4.75 9.25 -2.16
CA SER A 81 -5.80 10.25 -1.94
C SER A 81 -5.74 10.87 -0.55
N LYS A 82 -5.07 10.19 0.40
CA LYS A 82 -4.91 10.68 1.77
C LYS A 82 -3.67 10.04 2.40
N VAL A 83 -2.90 10.85 3.13
CA VAL A 83 -1.79 10.38 3.97
C VAL A 83 -1.93 11.00 5.36
N TYR A 84 -1.72 10.20 6.39
CA TYR A 84 -1.63 10.69 7.77
C TYR A 84 -0.74 9.78 8.60
N ILE A 85 -0.15 10.34 9.66
CA ILE A 85 0.64 9.59 10.62
C ILE A 85 -0.18 9.42 11.89
N THR A 86 -0.23 8.20 12.40
CA THR A 86 -0.84 7.88 13.70
C THR A 86 -0.02 6.84 14.44
N LYS A 87 -0.34 6.60 15.70
CA LYS A 87 0.28 5.52 16.48
C LYS A 87 -0.33 4.17 16.08
N PHE A 88 0.46 3.11 16.07
CA PHE A 88 -0.01 1.75 15.76
C PHE A 88 -1.26 1.36 16.58
N ASN A 89 -1.24 1.60 17.89
CA ASN A 89 -2.39 1.33 18.76
C ASN A 89 -3.59 2.30 18.57
N LYS A 90 -3.45 3.35 17.76
CA LYS A 90 -4.49 4.34 17.41
C LYS A 90 -5.02 4.20 15.98
N VAL A 91 -4.56 3.22 15.20
CA VAL A 91 -5.19 2.89 13.92
C VAL A 91 -6.66 2.54 14.14
N THR A 92 -7.52 3.10 13.29
CA THR A 92 -8.98 3.01 13.42
C THR A 92 -9.53 1.76 12.75
N GLU A 93 -10.75 1.38 13.14
CA GLU A 93 -11.50 0.30 12.47
C GLU A 93 -11.75 0.64 10.99
N ASP A 94 -12.03 1.90 10.66
CA ASP A 94 -12.23 2.34 9.28
C ASP A 94 -10.99 2.10 8.42
N HIS A 95 -9.79 2.43 8.92
CA HIS A 95 -8.55 2.22 8.16
C HIS A 95 -8.28 0.72 7.98
N ALA A 96 -8.42 -0.08 9.04
CA ALA A 96 -8.29 -1.53 8.97
C ALA A 96 -9.30 -2.14 7.98
N PHE A 97 -10.52 -1.61 7.94
CA PHE A 97 -11.54 -2.04 6.99
C PHE A 97 -11.17 -1.69 5.55
N TYR A 98 -10.57 -0.52 5.30
CA TYR A 98 -10.06 -0.13 3.98
C TYR A 98 -8.81 -0.88 3.56
N GLU A 99 -7.99 -1.39 4.49
CA GLU A 99 -6.88 -2.29 4.15
C GLU A 99 -7.38 -3.63 3.61
N GLY A 100 -8.61 -4.03 3.93
CA GLY A 100 -9.36 -5.05 3.19
C GLY A 100 -8.94 -6.50 3.45
N GLU A 101 -7.95 -6.73 4.32
CA GLU A 101 -7.38 -8.04 4.60
C GLU A 101 -8.22 -8.85 5.60
N GLY A 102 -8.13 -10.18 5.51
CA GLY A 102 -8.80 -11.10 6.43
C GLY A 102 -10.31 -10.86 6.54
N ASP A 103 -10.79 -10.70 7.78
CA ASP A 103 -12.18 -10.38 8.08
C ASP A 103 -12.47 -8.86 8.12
N ARG A 104 -11.49 -8.04 7.72
CA ARG A 104 -11.54 -6.57 7.70
C ARG A 104 -11.73 -5.92 9.07
N SER A 105 -11.43 -6.65 10.14
CA SER A 105 -11.49 -6.13 11.50
C SER A 105 -10.17 -5.49 11.93
N LEU A 106 -10.25 -4.53 12.87
CA LEU A 106 -9.06 -3.97 13.51
C LEU A 106 -8.26 -5.02 14.31
N ALA A 107 -8.93 -6.04 14.83
CA ALA A 107 -8.28 -7.13 15.55
C ALA A 107 -7.37 -7.94 14.60
N TYR A 108 -7.89 -8.33 13.43
CA TYR A 108 -7.10 -9.00 12.40
C TYR A 108 -5.96 -8.11 11.91
N TRP A 109 -6.25 -6.85 11.60
CA TRP A 109 -5.25 -5.87 11.16
C TRP A 109 -4.07 -5.78 12.13
N ARG A 110 -4.35 -5.61 13.44
CA ARG A 110 -3.31 -5.53 14.48
C ARG A 110 -2.48 -6.80 14.55
N GLN A 111 -3.13 -7.97 14.47
CA GLN A 111 -2.43 -9.25 14.53
C GLN A 111 -1.42 -9.40 13.38
N VAL A 112 -1.85 -9.16 12.15
CA VAL A 112 -0.98 -9.36 10.98
C VAL A 112 0.09 -8.28 10.86
N HIS A 113 -0.23 -7.02 11.17
CA HIS A 113 0.75 -5.93 11.13
C HIS A 113 1.78 -6.01 12.26
N GLU A 114 1.38 -6.44 13.47
CA GLU A 114 2.35 -6.70 14.54
C GLU A 114 3.35 -7.78 14.13
N ALA A 115 2.88 -8.90 13.57
CA ALA A 115 3.77 -9.95 13.08
C ALA A 115 4.70 -9.41 11.98
N PHE A 116 4.15 -8.69 11.00
CA PHE A 116 4.92 -8.08 9.91
C PHE A 116 6.00 -7.11 10.41
N PHE A 117 5.67 -6.18 11.30
CA PHE A 117 6.65 -5.23 11.84
C PHE A 117 7.66 -5.87 12.80
N ARG A 118 7.31 -7.00 13.43
CA ARG A 118 8.27 -7.80 14.20
C ARG A 118 9.27 -8.50 13.29
N ASP A 119 8.82 -9.03 12.16
CA ASP A 119 9.72 -9.63 11.16
C ASP A 119 10.67 -8.59 10.52
N LEU A 120 10.30 -7.31 10.56
CA LEU A 120 11.14 -6.17 10.18
C LEU A 120 11.96 -5.57 11.33
N ASP A 121 11.94 -6.17 12.52
CA ASP A 121 12.65 -5.71 13.72
C ASP A 121 12.34 -4.26 14.14
N CYS A 122 11.14 -3.74 13.81
CA CYS A 122 10.76 -2.34 14.07
C CYS A 122 9.50 -2.16 14.93
N TYR A 123 8.86 -3.25 15.36
CA TYR A 123 7.61 -3.17 16.12
C TYR A 123 7.78 -2.57 17.52
N THR A 124 6.99 -1.53 17.81
CA THR A 124 6.58 -1.17 19.18
C THR A 124 5.08 -0.88 19.23
N PRO A 125 4.39 -1.07 20.37
CA PRO A 125 2.94 -0.83 20.46
C PRO A 125 2.50 0.61 20.15
N ASP A 126 3.42 1.57 20.27
CA ASP A 126 3.24 3.00 20.07
C ASP A 126 4.12 3.58 18.95
N MET A 127 4.62 2.72 18.04
CA MET A 127 5.34 3.16 16.86
C MET A 127 4.46 4.05 15.97
N ASP A 128 5.08 4.99 15.27
CA ASP A 128 4.40 5.80 14.27
C ASP A 128 4.21 4.98 12.99
N ILE A 129 2.98 5.00 12.50
CA ILE A 129 2.54 4.36 11.27
C ILE A 129 2.15 5.46 10.30
N VAL A 130 2.71 5.38 9.09
CA VAL A 130 2.26 6.16 7.94
C VAL A 130 1.10 5.38 7.33
N CYS A 131 -0.09 5.96 7.40
CA CYS A 131 -1.31 5.42 6.81
C CYS A 131 -1.60 6.13 5.50
N GLU A 132 -1.86 5.35 4.46
CA GLU A 132 -2.24 5.84 3.14
C GLU A 132 -3.61 5.29 2.75
N GLU A 133 -4.45 6.13 2.16
CA GLU A 133 -5.62 5.69 1.39
C GLU A 133 -5.37 6.05 -0.08
N PHE A 134 -5.85 5.21 -0.99
CA PHE A 134 -5.63 5.38 -2.43
C PHE A 134 -6.86 5.03 -3.25
N GLU A 135 -6.91 5.59 -4.45
CA GLU A 135 -7.89 5.21 -5.49
C GLU A 135 -7.20 4.43 -6.60
N VAL A 136 -7.92 3.47 -7.17
CA VAL A 136 -7.43 2.71 -8.33
C VAL A 136 -7.79 3.45 -9.61
N LEU A 137 -6.77 3.89 -10.35
CA LEU A 137 -6.93 4.56 -11.65
C LEU A 137 -7.13 3.57 -12.79
N TYR A 138 -6.45 2.42 -12.72
CA TYR A 138 -6.51 1.38 -13.75
C TYR A 138 -6.28 -0.01 -13.15
N LYS A 139 -6.99 -1.01 -13.69
CA LYS A 139 -6.84 -2.43 -13.34
C LYS A 139 -6.64 -3.22 -14.63
N ARG A 140 -5.56 -3.98 -14.70
CA ARG A 140 -5.33 -4.94 -15.78
C ARG A 140 -5.89 -6.30 -15.37
N SER A 141 -7.05 -6.61 -15.95
CA SER A 141 -7.69 -7.93 -15.92
C SER A 141 -6.80 -9.01 -16.50
#